data_AF-A0A7J9PEI1-F1
#
_entry.id   AF-A0A7J9PEI1-F1
#
_cell.length_a   1.000
_cell.length_b   1.000
_cell.length_c   1.000
_cell.angle_alpha   90.00
_cell.angle_beta   90.00
_cell.angle_gamma   90.00
#
_symmetry.space_group_name_H-M   'P 1'
#
loop_
_entity.id
_entity.type
_entity.pdbx_description
1 polymer ?
#
loop_
_entity_poly.entity_id
_entity_poly.type
_entity_poly.pdbx_seq_one_letter_code
_entity_poly.pdbx_strand_id
1 'polypeptide(L)'
;MDATSFILPLAEITIAGAIINASVHFVPVGGAPAAMATSTGVGTGTTQLAAGAGFTGLLAAATMASQAGVSLANPVHMLLIMLSGAVGAMIMLGLTMLIGQIIYVYGIGIVPAADKCEKDPITGDIQKPYITPGTTGHGIPTVCFVSGSIGAALGGLGGALAYIALQQLGFAAAIAGVLAVGFFFMNAVLASYNIGGTIEGFHDPKFKKMPNGVIASFVSSLIAGAVLIGMAMGL
;
A
#
# COMPACT_ATOMS: atom_id res chain seq x y z
N MET A 1 27.74 0.76 17.22
CA MET A 1 26.50 1.56 17.23
C MET A 1 26.05 1.68 18.67
N ASP A 2 25.68 2.88 19.10
CA ASP A 2 25.27 3.14 20.48
C ASP A 2 23.82 2.67 20.68
N ALA A 3 23.36 2.42 21.91
CA ALA A 3 21.99 1.91 22.14
C ALA A 3 20.91 2.85 21.57
N THR A 4 21.19 4.16 21.56
CA THR A 4 20.37 5.21 20.94
C THR A 4 20.32 5.13 19.41
N SER A 5 21.35 4.57 18.77
CA SER A 5 21.40 4.36 17.32
C SER A 5 20.40 3.31 16.82
N PHE A 6 19.85 2.49 17.71
CA PHE A 6 18.87 1.43 17.36
C PHE A 6 17.42 1.83 17.66
N ILE A 7 17.20 2.79 18.56
CA ILE A 7 15.86 3.25 18.95
C ILE A 7 15.14 3.94 17.79
N LEU A 8 15.87 4.78 17.04
CA LEU A 8 15.29 5.52 15.91
C LEU A 8 14.88 4.56 14.76
N PRO A 9 15.75 3.65 14.27
CA PRO A 9 15.34 2.65 13.29
C PRO A 9 14.20 1.73 13.77
N LEU A 10 14.16 1.37 15.05
CA LEU A 10 13.07 0.58 15.60
C LEU A 10 11.72 1.32 15.51
N ALA A 11 11.72 2.60 15.88
CA ALA A 11 10.53 3.44 15.76
C ALA A 11 10.10 3.59 14.30
N GLU A 12 11.05 3.83 13.39
CA GLU A 12 10.79 3.95 11.95
C GLU A 12 10.21 2.66 11.36
N ILE A 13 10.77 1.48 11.68
CA ILE A 13 10.25 0.17 11.25
C ILE A 13 8.82 -0.04 11.77
N THR A 14 8.59 0.28 13.04
CA THR A 14 7.28 0.07 13.67
C THR A 14 6.20 0.96 13.02
N ILE A 15 6.53 2.24 12.79
CA ILE A 15 5.65 3.19 12.10
C ILE A 15 5.45 2.79 10.63
N ALA A 16 6.52 2.34 9.95
CA ALA A 16 6.46 1.88 8.57
C ALA A 16 5.46 0.74 8.41
N GLY A 17 5.50 -0.26 9.28
CA GLY A 17 4.55 -1.36 9.26
C GLY A 17 3.10 -0.91 9.41
N ALA A 18 2.82 -0.07 10.40
CA ALA A 18 1.50 0.51 10.63
C ALA A 18 0.97 1.24 9.39
N ILE A 19 1.82 2.05 8.74
CA ILE A 19 1.47 2.78 7.51
C ILE A 19 1.20 1.80 6.36
N ILE A 20 2.05 0.78 6.15
CA ILE A 20 1.88 -0.23 5.10
C ILE A 20 0.55 -0.97 5.28
N ASN A 21 0.22 -1.37 6.51
CA ASN A 21 -1.02 -2.07 6.79
C ASN A 21 -2.25 -1.18 6.52
N ALA A 22 -2.23 0.07 6.97
CA ALA A 22 -3.28 1.02 6.68
C ALA A 22 -3.44 1.22 5.17
N SER A 23 -2.33 1.31 4.43
CA SER A 23 -2.29 1.50 2.98
C SER A 23 -3.08 0.43 2.22
N VAL A 24 -2.97 -0.84 2.62
CA VAL A 24 -3.64 -1.96 1.93
C VAL A 24 -5.17 -1.85 2.02
N HIS A 25 -5.71 -1.23 3.08
CA HIS A 25 -7.16 -1.04 3.22
C HIS A 25 -7.72 -0.02 2.22
N PHE A 26 -6.88 0.90 1.75
CA PHE A 26 -7.27 1.90 0.75
C PHE A 26 -7.21 1.37 -0.68
N VAL A 27 -6.42 0.31 -0.94
CA VAL A 27 -6.27 -0.27 -2.28
C VAL A 27 -7.55 -1.02 -2.66
N PRO A 28 -8.29 -0.56 -3.71
CA PRO A 28 -9.50 -1.22 -4.13
C PRO A 28 -9.17 -2.55 -4.77
N VAL A 29 -9.99 -3.53 -4.47
CA VAL A 29 -9.80 -4.91 -4.92
C VAL A 29 -11.14 -5.57 -5.05
N GLY A 30 -11.30 -6.27 -6.16
CA GLY A 30 -12.35 -7.25 -6.24
C GLY A 30 -11.76 -8.65 -6.17
N GLY A 31 -12.48 -9.55 -5.49
CA GLY A 31 -12.10 -10.95 -5.41
C GLY A 31 -12.16 -11.65 -6.78
N ALA A 32 -12.20 -12.99 -6.78
CA ALA A 32 -12.40 -13.78 -7.99
C ALA A 32 -13.54 -13.26 -8.92
N PRO A 33 -14.64 -12.67 -8.42
CA PRO A 33 -15.65 -12.03 -9.27
C PRO A 33 -15.20 -10.79 -10.05
N ALA A 34 -14.21 -10.00 -9.60
CA ALA A 34 -13.71 -8.84 -10.37
C ALA A 34 -12.83 -9.22 -11.56
N ALA A 35 -12.16 -10.37 -11.48
CA ALA A 35 -11.53 -10.97 -12.66
C ALA A 35 -12.59 -11.37 -13.70
N MET A 36 -13.84 -11.57 -13.28
CA MET A 36 -15.02 -11.84 -14.12
C MET A 36 -15.92 -10.61 -14.34
N ALA A 37 -15.42 -9.39 -14.10
CA ALA A 37 -16.09 -8.11 -14.36
C ALA A 37 -17.36 -7.77 -13.54
N THR A 38 -17.66 -8.52 -12.48
CA THR A 38 -18.87 -8.36 -11.65
C THR A 38 -18.56 -7.93 -10.22
N SER A 39 -17.40 -7.32 -9.99
CA SER A 39 -17.05 -6.68 -8.73
C SER A 39 -16.25 -5.43 -9.03
N THR A 40 -16.38 -4.40 -8.18
CA THR A 40 -15.48 -3.25 -8.23
C THR A 40 -14.07 -3.62 -7.78
N GLY A 41 -13.11 -2.83 -8.24
CA GLY A 41 -11.71 -2.95 -7.92
C GLY A 41 -10.90 -3.71 -8.97
N VAL A 42 -9.60 -3.82 -8.73
CA VAL A 42 -8.69 -4.54 -9.63
C VAL A 42 -8.77 -6.04 -9.31
N GLY A 43 -8.90 -6.89 -10.35
CA GLY A 43 -9.07 -8.34 -10.24
C GLY A 43 -7.80 -9.13 -9.85
N THR A 44 -7.14 -8.75 -8.76
CA THR A 44 -5.96 -9.43 -8.19
C THR A 44 -5.98 -9.34 -6.65
N GLY A 45 -5.13 -10.10 -5.97
CA GLY A 45 -5.10 -10.09 -4.50
C GLY A 45 -4.66 -8.72 -3.93
N THR A 46 -5.33 -8.24 -2.89
CA THR A 46 -5.02 -6.96 -2.18
C THR A 46 -3.55 -6.84 -1.86
N THR A 47 -3.00 -7.92 -1.31
CA THR A 47 -1.60 -8.02 -0.92
C THR A 47 -0.68 -7.87 -2.11
N GLN A 48 -1.02 -8.43 -3.27
CA GLN A 48 -0.17 -8.43 -4.45
C GLN A 48 -0.14 -7.06 -5.13
N LEU A 49 -1.27 -6.36 -5.20
CA LEU A 49 -1.31 -4.99 -5.71
C LEU A 49 -0.62 -4.01 -4.78
N ALA A 50 -0.95 -4.07 -3.48
CA ALA A 50 -0.33 -3.20 -2.50
C ALA A 50 1.18 -3.45 -2.42
N ALA A 51 1.62 -4.71 -2.46
CA ALA A 51 3.03 -5.07 -2.51
C ALA A 51 3.69 -4.62 -3.81
N GLY A 52 3.06 -4.83 -4.96
CA GLY A 52 3.58 -4.37 -6.25
C GLY A 52 3.79 -2.86 -6.29
N ALA A 53 2.78 -2.09 -5.89
CA ALA A 53 2.87 -0.64 -5.79
C ALA A 53 3.92 -0.20 -4.75
N GLY A 54 3.93 -0.86 -3.59
CA GLY A 54 4.89 -0.64 -2.51
C GLY A 54 6.33 -0.90 -2.94
N PHE A 55 6.59 -1.95 -3.74
CA PHE A 55 7.92 -2.25 -4.27
C PHE A 55 8.37 -1.26 -5.32
N THR A 56 7.49 -0.85 -6.22
CA THR A 56 7.82 0.20 -7.18
C THR A 56 8.15 1.51 -6.45
N GLY A 57 7.39 1.85 -5.42
CA GLY A 57 7.70 2.98 -4.55
C GLY A 57 9.03 2.81 -3.81
N LEU A 58 9.29 1.64 -3.23
CA LEU A 58 10.54 1.37 -2.54
C LEU A 58 11.75 1.47 -3.47
N LEU A 59 11.66 0.95 -4.69
CA LEU A 59 12.73 1.05 -5.67
C LEU A 59 12.95 2.50 -6.10
N ALA A 60 11.88 3.29 -6.31
CA ALA A 60 12.01 4.72 -6.57
C ALA A 60 12.73 5.44 -5.41
N ALA A 61 12.33 5.16 -4.17
CA ALA A 61 12.99 5.68 -2.98
C ALA A 61 14.48 5.27 -2.89
N ALA A 62 14.80 4.00 -3.15
CA ALA A 62 16.17 3.50 -3.14
C ALA A 62 17.03 4.16 -4.24
N THR A 63 16.46 4.39 -5.42
CA THR A 63 17.17 5.12 -6.50
C THR A 63 17.46 6.56 -6.09
N MET A 64 16.51 7.26 -5.46
CA MET A 64 16.74 8.60 -4.93
C MET A 64 17.79 8.62 -3.81
N ALA A 65 17.77 7.64 -2.92
CA ALA A 65 18.76 7.52 -1.85
C ALA A 65 20.19 7.26 -2.38
N SER A 66 20.34 6.70 -3.58
CA SER A 66 21.64 6.42 -4.20
C SER A 66 22.30 7.63 -4.88
N GLN A 67 21.61 8.77 -4.97
CA GLN A 67 22.12 9.97 -5.64
C GLN A 67 23.18 10.69 -4.79
N ALA A 68 24.28 11.11 -5.41
CA ALA A 68 25.47 11.68 -4.75
C ALA A 68 25.23 12.97 -3.92
N GLY A 69 24.08 13.63 -4.09
CA GLY A 69 23.70 14.84 -3.32
C GLY A 69 22.77 14.58 -2.13
N VAL A 70 22.26 13.35 -1.98
CA VAL A 70 21.22 13.01 -1.00
C VAL A 70 21.88 12.45 0.25
N SER A 71 21.84 13.22 1.34
CA SER A 71 22.34 12.80 2.66
C SER A 71 21.19 12.33 3.56
N LEU A 72 21.29 11.10 4.08
CA LEU A 72 20.32 10.54 5.04
C LEU A 72 20.29 11.31 6.37
N ALA A 73 21.30 12.11 6.68
CA ALA A 73 21.33 12.92 7.88
C ALA A 73 20.47 14.20 7.79
N ASN A 74 19.99 14.54 6.58
CA ASN A 74 19.18 15.75 6.38
C ASN A 74 17.69 15.38 6.29
N PRO A 75 16.82 15.97 7.14
CA PRO A 75 15.39 15.68 7.15
C PRO A 75 14.69 16.03 5.82
N VAL A 76 15.19 17.03 5.08
CA VAL A 76 14.64 17.40 3.76
C VAL A 76 14.90 16.31 2.73
N HIS A 77 16.09 15.71 2.75
CA HIS A 77 16.44 14.60 1.86
C HIS A 77 15.66 13.32 2.20
N MET A 78 15.47 13.02 3.49
CA MET A 78 14.61 11.91 3.90
C MET A 78 13.17 12.10 3.39
N LEU A 79 12.63 13.31 3.51
CA LEU A 79 11.31 13.62 2.97
C LEU A 79 11.24 13.42 1.46
N LEU A 80 12.26 13.84 0.71
CA LEU A 80 12.32 13.64 -0.74
C LEU A 80 12.37 12.16 -1.13
N ILE A 81 13.14 11.33 -0.40
CA ILE A 81 13.18 9.87 -0.61
C ILE A 81 11.80 9.26 -0.39
N MET A 82 11.13 9.63 0.71
CA MET A 82 9.79 9.15 1.02
C MET A 82 8.76 9.59 -0.02
N LEU A 83 8.78 10.86 -0.42
CA LEU A 83 7.88 11.40 -1.44
C LEU A 83 8.09 10.75 -2.81
N SER A 84 9.34 10.48 -3.19
CA SER A 84 9.65 9.72 -4.40
C SER A 84 9.03 8.32 -4.35
N GLY A 85 9.12 7.65 -3.20
CA GLY A 85 8.47 6.36 -3.02
C GLY A 85 6.95 6.43 -3.09
N ALA A 86 6.34 7.45 -2.49
CA ALA A 86 4.90 7.69 -2.59
C ALA A 86 4.44 7.88 -4.03
N VAL A 87 5.12 8.76 -4.79
CA VAL A 87 4.79 9.06 -6.19
C VAL A 87 5.03 7.84 -7.09
N GLY A 88 6.13 7.13 -6.91
CA GLY A 88 6.42 5.90 -7.66
C GLY A 88 5.33 4.84 -7.48
N ALA A 89 4.87 4.65 -6.24
CA ALA A 89 3.76 3.75 -5.94
C ALA A 89 2.43 4.21 -6.55
N MET A 90 2.12 5.51 -6.45
CA MET A 90 0.91 6.10 -7.05
C MET A 90 0.88 5.92 -8.57
N ILE A 91 2.00 6.12 -9.26
CA ILE A 91 2.08 5.95 -10.71
C ILE A 91 1.82 4.49 -11.10
N MET A 92 2.44 3.54 -10.39
CA MET A 92 2.24 2.11 -10.65
C MET A 92 0.77 1.71 -10.49
N LEU A 93 0.15 2.06 -9.35
CA LEU A 93 -1.24 1.67 -9.11
C LEU A 93 -2.21 2.46 -9.99
N GLY A 94 -1.96 3.75 -10.22
CA GLY A 94 -2.78 4.60 -11.09
C GLY A 94 -2.80 4.09 -12.53
N LEU A 95 -1.65 3.71 -13.09
CA LEU A 95 -1.57 3.09 -14.42
C LEU A 95 -2.28 1.73 -14.45
N THR A 96 -2.09 0.90 -13.41
CA THR A 96 -2.76 -0.40 -13.29
C THR A 96 -4.29 -0.24 -13.30
N MET A 97 -4.80 0.71 -12.51
CA MET A 97 -6.23 1.02 -12.45
C MET A 97 -6.74 1.63 -13.75
N LEU A 98 -5.97 2.51 -14.41
CA LEU A 98 -6.36 3.10 -15.70
C LEU A 98 -6.50 2.04 -16.79
N ILE A 99 -5.50 1.16 -16.94
CA ILE A 99 -5.53 0.09 -17.94
C ILE A 99 -6.66 -0.89 -17.62
N GLY A 100 -6.82 -1.28 -16.36
CA GLY A 100 -7.94 -2.11 -15.91
C GLY A 100 -9.28 -1.47 -16.27
N GLN A 101 -9.41 -0.16 -16.04
CA GLN A 101 -10.64 0.56 -16.32
C GLN A 101 -10.98 0.62 -17.82
N ILE A 102 -9.97 0.80 -18.68
CA ILE A 102 -10.13 0.75 -20.14
C ILE A 102 -10.65 -0.63 -20.57
N ILE A 103 -10.09 -1.71 -20.02
CA ILE A 103 -10.53 -3.08 -20.33
C ILE A 103 -11.97 -3.30 -19.86
N TYR A 104 -12.32 -2.87 -18.65
CA TYR A 104 -13.68 -3.04 -18.12
C TYR A 104 -14.73 -2.28 -18.95
N VAL A 105 -14.46 -1.02 -19.31
CA VAL A 105 -15.42 -0.18 -20.05
C VAL A 105 -15.49 -0.57 -21.52
N TYR A 106 -14.34 -0.65 -22.21
CA TYR A 106 -14.32 -0.86 -23.66
C TYR A 106 -14.24 -2.33 -24.07
N GLY A 107 -13.66 -3.19 -23.22
CA GLY A 107 -13.55 -4.62 -23.51
C GLY A 107 -14.79 -5.40 -23.09
N ILE A 108 -15.37 -5.07 -21.94
CA ILE A 108 -16.49 -5.83 -21.34
C ILE A 108 -17.81 -5.06 -21.42
N GLY A 109 -17.79 -3.73 -21.57
CA GLY A 109 -19.00 -2.93 -21.72
C GLY A 109 -19.72 -2.63 -20.40
N ILE A 110 -19.02 -2.74 -19.27
CA ILE A 110 -19.60 -2.43 -17.95
C ILE A 110 -19.36 -0.97 -17.55
N VAL A 111 -20.39 -0.35 -16.99
CA VAL A 111 -20.29 1.00 -16.42
C VAL A 111 -19.63 0.90 -15.04
N PRO A 112 -18.58 1.67 -14.74
CA PRO A 112 -17.95 1.65 -13.43
C PRO A 112 -18.93 2.13 -12.36
N ALA A 113 -19.24 1.27 -11.38
CA ALA A 113 -20.21 1.61 -10.34
C ALA A 113 -19.92 0.93 -9.01
N ALA A 114 -20.02 1.66 -7.90
CA ALA A 114 -19.77 1.17 -6.53
C ALA A 114 -21.05 0.74 -5.83
N ASP A 115 -21.05 -0.44 -5.18
CA ASP A 115 -22.21 -1.02 -4.48
C ASP A 115 -22.37 -0.49 -3.04
N LYS A 116 -21.27 -0.13 -2.38
CA LYS A 116 -21.28 0.27 -0.97
C LYS A 116 -21.64 1.74 -0.75
N CYS A 117 -21.98 2.47 -1.81
CA CYS A 117 -22.49 3.83 -1.75
C CYS A 117 -23.66 4.05 -2.72
N GLU A 118 -24.61 4.90 -2.37
CA GLU A 118 -25.71 5.26 -3.30
C GLU A 118 -25.27 6.29 -4.34
N LYS A 119 -24.42 7.21 -3.89
CA LYS A 119 -23.75 8.22 -4.70
C LYS A 119 -22.26 8.13 -4.48
N ASP A 120 -21.47 8.29 -5.54
CA ASP A 120 -20.02 8.35 -5.43
C ASP A 120 -19.62 9.53 -4.53
N PRO A 121 -18.85 9.32 -3.45
CA PRO A 121 -18.42 10.39 -2.56
C PRO A 121 -17.56 11.49 -3.23
N ILE A 122 -16.95 11.19 -4.38
CA ILE A 122 -16.08 12.09 -5.14
C ILE A 122 -16.87 12.84 -6.21
N THR A 123 -17.65 12.14 -7.03
CA THR A 123 -18.34 12.77 -8.18
C THR A 123 -19.80 13.14 -7.90
N GLY A 124 -20.44 12.52 -6.92
CA GLY A 124 -21.87 12.68 -6.64
C GLY A 124 -22.80 11.89 -7.57
N ASP A 125 -22.23 11.11 -8.50
CA ASP A 125 -22.99 10.30 -9.46
C ASP A 125 -23.73 9.17 -8.75
N ILE A 126 -24.97 8.90 -9.18
CA ILE A 126 -25.80 7.83 -8.62
C ILE A 126 -25.29 6.48 -9.14
N GLN A 127 -25.00 5.54 -8.24
CA GLN A 127 -24.32 4.28 -8.57
C GLN A 127 -25.27 3.09 -8.68
N LYS A 128 -26.18 2.92 -7.71
CA LYS A 128 -27.08 1.75 -7.58
C LYS A 128 -27.79 1.29 -8.87
N PRO A 129 -28.36 2.18 -9.72
CA PRO A 129 -29.06 1.76 -10.93
C PRO A 129 -28.18 1.07 -11.98
N TYR A 130 -26.85 1.28 -11.93
CA TYR A 130 -25.89 0.76 -12.89
C TYR A 130 -25.22 -0.55 -12.43
N ILE A 131 -25.71 -1.12 -11.32
CA ILE A 131 -25.18 -2.33 -10.70
C ILE A 131 -26.08 -3.51 -11.04
N THR A 132 -25.46 -4.60 -11.46
CA THR A 132 -26.17 -5.83 -11.80
C THR A 132 -26.63 -6.50 -10.51
N PRO A 133 -27.88 -6.98 -10.40
CA PRO A 133 -28.34 -7.67 -9.21
C PRO A 133 -27.43 -8.84 -8.83
N GLY A 134 -26.97 -8.87 -7.58
CA GLY A 134 -26.07 -9.92 -7.06
C GLY A 134 -24.58 -9.65 -7.23
N THR A 135 -24.18 -8.50 -7.77
CA THR A 135 -22.78 -8.08 -7.91
C THR A 135 -22.37 -7.09 -6.81
N THR A 136 -21.08 -7.02 -6.50
CA THR A 136 -20.51 -5.99 -5.60
C THR A 136 -19.88 -4.89 -6.45
N GLY A 137 -20.74 -4.27 -7.26
CA GLY A 137 -20.42 -3.21 -8.21
C GLY A 137 -19.58 -3.68 -9.41
N HIS A 138 -19.04 -2.72 -10.18
CA HIS A 138 -18.43 -2.95 -11.48
C HIS A 138 -17.20 -2.06 -11.70
N GLY A 139 -16.15 -2.61 -12.30
CA GLY A 139 -14.99 -1.84 -12.77
C GLY A 139 -14.27 -1.09 -11.65
N ILE A 140 -13.74 0.10 -11.94
CA ILE A 140 -12.97 0.89 -10.98
C ILE A 140 -13.57 2.31 -10.91
N PRO A 141 -14.71 2.48 -10.20
CA PRO A 141 -15.35 3.78 -10.07
C PRO A 141 -14.40 4.81 -9.45
N THR A 142 -14.72 6.10 -9.62
CA THR A 142 -13.83 7.21 -9.25
C THR A 142 -13.39 7.14 -7.79
N VAL A 143 -14.30 6.79 -6.88
CA VAL A 143 -13.96 6.58 -5.46
C VAL A 143 -12.92 5.48 -5.24
N CYS A 144 -12.99 4.37 -5.97
CA CYS A 144 -11.99 3.30 -5.92
C CYS A 144 -10.63 3.83 -6.40
N PHE A 145 -10.61 4.56 -7.51
CA PHE A 145 -9.37 5.11 -8.08
C PHE A 145 -8.67 6.08 -7.12
N VAL A 146 -9.44 7.00 -6.51
CA VAL A 146 -8.92 7.96 -5.54
C VAL A 146 -8.44 7.24 -4.28
N SER A 147 -9.25 6.32 -3.75
CA SER A 147 -8.86 5.50 -2.59
C SER A 147 -7.57 4.74 -2.86
N GLY A 148 -7.48 4.05 -3.99
CA GLY A 148 -6.29 3.30 -4.39
C GLY A 148 -5.07 4.19 -4.47
N SER A 149 -5.18 5.38 -5.07
CA SER A 149 -4.08 6.34 -5.15
C SER A 149 -3.56 6.75 -3.77
N ILE A 150 -4.45 6.98 -2.80
CA ILE A 150 -4.08 7.25 -1.40
C ILE A 150 -3.37 6.04 -0.79
N GLY A 151 -3.92 4.83 -0.98
CA GLY A 151 -3.31 3.59 -0.50
C GLY A 151 -1.93 3.32 -1.08
N ALA A 152 -1.73 3.61 -2.36
CA ALA A 152 -0.45 3.50 -3.02
C ALA A 152 0.55 4.51 -2.45
N ALA A 153 0.15 5.77 -2.27
CA ALA A 153 1.00 6.80 -1.68
C ALA A 153 1.48 6.38 -0.27
N LEU A 154 0.55 5.96 0.59
CA LEU A 154 0.86 5.50 1.95
C LEU A 154 1.75 4.25 1.92
N GLY A 155 1.49 3.29 1.03
CA GLY A 155 2.31 2.09 0.87
C GLY A 155 3.74 2.45 0.45
N GLY A 156 3.89 3.34 -0.53
CA GLY A 156 5.19 3.85 -0.97
C GLY A 156 5.95 4.56 0.15
N LEU A 157 5.27 5.39 0.95
CA LEU A 157 5.86 6.04 2.14
C LEU A 157 6.34 5.03 3.16
N GLY A 158 5.51 4.05 3.50
CA GLY A 158 5.85 3.00 4.46
C GLY A 158 7.01 2.11 3.99
N GLY A 159 7.02 1.74 2.71
CA GLY A 159 8.13 0.99 2.10
C GLY A 159 9.44 1.79 2.09
N ALA A 160 9.38 3.07 1.74
CA ALA A 160 10.54 3.97 1.77
C ALA A 160 11.09 4.15 3.19
N LEU A 161 10.21 4.30 4.19
CA LEU A 161 10.60 4.43 5.59
C LEU A 161 11.27 3.15 6.12
N ALA A 162 10.73 1.97 5.79
CA ALA A 162 11.35 0.70 6.13
C ALA A 162 12.76 0.56 5.50
N TYR A 163 12.92 0.98 4.25
CA TYR A 163 14.22 0.97 3.58
C TYR A 163 15.24 1.91 4.25
N ILE A 164 14.82 3.13 4.61
CA ILE A 164 15.68 4.10 5.31
C ILE A 164 16.12 3.54 6.67
N ALA A 165 15.19 2.98 7.44
CA ALA A 165 15.51 2.40 8.74
C ALA A 165 16.52 1.26 8.63
N LEU A 166 16.40 0.40 7.63
CA LEU A 166 17.36 -0.68 7.36
C LEU A 166 18.73 -0.15 6.91
N GLN A 167 18.77 0.93 6.13
CA GLN A 167 20.04 1.61 5.81
C GLN A 167 20.70 2.19 7.07
N GLN A 168 19.92 2.81 7.97
CA GLN A 168 20.43 3.33 9.23
C GLN A 168 20.96 2.22 10.17
N LEU A 169 20.40 1.00 10.08
CA LEU A 169 20.91 -0.18 10.79
C LEU A 169 22.23 -0.73 10.22
N GLY A 170 22.73 -0.19 9.10
CA GLY A 170 24.02 -0.56 8.51
C GLY A 170 23.94 -1.69 7.46
N PHE A 171 22.74 -2.10 7.04
CA PHE A 171 22.61 -3.07 5.96
C PHE A 171 23.04 -2.46 4.61
N ALA A 172 23.69 -3.25 3.76
CA ALA A 172 23.97 -2.84 2.38
C ALA A 172 22.67 -2.55 1.61
N ALA A 173 22.69 -1.61 0.67
CA ALA A 173 21.50 -1.16 -0.08
C ALA A 173 20.66 -2.29 -0.69
N ALA A 174 21.31 -3.30 -1.28
CA ALA A 174 20.64 -4.46 -1.85
C ALA A 174 19.94 -5.31 -0.78
N ILE A 175 20.61 -5.55 0.37
CA ILE A 175 20.07 -6.35 1.48
C ILE A 175 18.91 -5.58 2.14
N ALA A 176 19.08 -4.29 2.39
CA ALA A 176 18.03 -3.41 2.91
C ALA A 176 16.80 -3.42 2.01
N GLY A 177 16.99 -3.39 0.68
CA GLY A 177 15.89 -3.50 -0.28
C GLY A 177 15.13 -4.81 -0.17
N VAL A 178 15.83 -5.95 -0.17
CA VAL A 178 15.20 -7.29 -0.06
C VAL A 178 14.48 -7.47 1.29
N LEU A 179 15.09 -7.03 2.38
CA LEU A 179 14.49 -7.10 3.72
C LEU A 179 13.24 -6.21 3.82
N ALA A 180 13.29 -5.00 3.28
CA ALA A 180 12.13 -4.10 3.25
C ALA A 180 10.98 -4.67 2.39
N VAL A 181 11.30 -5.34 1.29
CA VAL A 181 10.32 -6.06 0.45
C VAL A 181 9.61 -7.15 1.27
N GLY A 182 10.38 -7.98 1.99
CA GLY A 182 9.82 -9.01 2.87
C GLY A 182 8.99 -8.44 4.02
N PHE A 183 9.48 -7.37 4.64
CA PHE A 183 8.78 -6.64 5.70
C PHE A 183 7.45 -6.05 5.21
N PHE A 184 7.42 -5.52 3.99
CA PHE A 184 6.21 -5.03 3.36
C PHE A 184 5.20 -6.16 3.16
N PHE A 185 5.63 -7.30 2.60
CA PHE A 185 4.76 -8.46 2.40
C PHE A 185 4.13 -8.94 3.71
N MET A 186 4.92 -9.04 4.78
CA MET A 186 4.42 -9.43 6.10
C MET A 186 3.25 -8.55 6.53
N ASN A 187 3.42 -7.22 6.47
CA ASN A 187 2.40 -6.27 6.90
C ASN A 187 1.20 -6.19 5.96
N ALA A 188 1.43 -6.34 4.65
CA ALA A 188 0.37 -6.39 3.65
C ALA A 188 -0.52 -7.65 3.83
N VAL A 189 0.10 -8.80 4.11
CA VAL A 189 -0.62 -10.06 4.36
C VAL A 189 -1.48 -9.94 5.62
N LEU A 190 -0.96 -9.38 6.71
CA LEU A 190 -1.76 -9.10 7.91
C LEU A 190 -2.99 -8.23 7.62
N ALA A 191 -2.83 -7.18 6.80
CA ALA A 191 -3.95 -6.33 6.40
C ALA A 191 -5.02 -7.12 5.62
N SER A 192 -4.61 -8.01 4.72
CA SER A 192 -5.55 -8.78 3.89
C SER A 192 -6.44 -9.73 4.70
N TYR A 193 -5.89 -10.37 5.73
CA TYR A 193 -6.67 -11.20 6.65
C TYR A 193 -7.70 -10.39 7.44
N ASN A 194 -7.39 -9.12 7.74
CA ASN A 194 -8.30 -8.21 8.42
C ASN A 194 -9.46 -7.75 7.52
N ILE A 195 -9.19 -7.49 6.23
CA ILE A 195 -10.19 -6.99 5.27
C ILE A 195 -11.25 -8.06 4.96
N GLY A 196 -10.83 -9.29 4.61
CA GLY A 196 -11.74 -10.40 4.33
C GLY A 196 -12.67 -10.19 3.13
N GLY A 197 -12.11 -10.13 1.92
CA GLY A 197 -12.85 -10.06 0.64
C GLY A 197 -12.70 -8.72 -0.10
N THR A 198 -13.64 -8.42 -1.02
CA THR A 198 -13.68 -7.19 -1.82
C THR A 198 -13.75 -5.92 -0.95
N ILE A 199 -13.02 -4.88 -1.32
CA ILE A 199 -13.13 -3.54 -0.74
C ILE A 199 -13.17 -2.50 -1.87
N GLU A 200 -14.14 -1.58 -1.81
CA GLU A 200 -14.36 -0.54 -2.84
C GLU A 200 -13.67 0.80 -2.48
N GLY A 201 -12.83 0.79 -1.44
CA GLY A 201 -12.07 1.95 -0.97
C GLY A 201 -12.52 2.50 0.39
N PHE A 202 -12.15 3.73 0.69
CA PHE A 202 -12.25 4.32 2.04
C PHE A 202 -13.67 4.43 2.60
N HIS A 203 -14.70 4.38 1.76
CA HIS A 203 -16.10 4.47 2.17
C HIS A 203 -16.69 3.11 2.55
N ASP A 204 -16.00 2.00 2.25
CA ASP A 204 -16.48 0.66 2.52
C ASP A 204 -16.62 0.43 4.04
N PRO A 205 -17.71 -0.19 4.54
CA PRO A 205 -17.86 -0.53 5.95
C PRO A 205 -16.68 -1.33 6.54
N LYS A 206 -15.96 -2.10 5.72
CA LYS A 206 -14.76 -2.86 6.11
C LYS A 206 -13.61 -1.96 6.57
N PHE A 207 -13.61 -0.69 6.17
CA PHE A 207 -12.62 0.30 6.63
C PHE A 207 -12.63 0.49 8.16
N LYS A 208 -13.77 0.22 8.82
CA LYS A 208 -13.88 0.22 10.30
C LYS A 208 -12.98 -0.80 10.98
N LYS A 209 -12.51 -1.82 10.27
CA LYS A 209 -11.57 -2.82 10.79
C LYS A 209 -10.12 -2.35 10.72
N MET A 210 -9.80 -1.30 9.95
CA MET A 210 -8.43 -0.82 9.72
C MET A 210 -7.64 -0.59 11.03
N PRO A 211 -8.20 0.02 12.10
CA PRO A 211 -7.48 0.22 13.35
C PRO A 211 -6.95 -1.10 13.96
N ASN A 212 -7.73 -2.18 13.89
CA ASN A 212 -7.30 -3.48 14.41
C ASN A 212 -6.14 -4.06 13.60
N GLY A 213 -6.16 -3.87 12.28
CA GLY A 213 -5.07 -4.25 11.38
C GLY A 213 -3.80 -3.46 11.67
N VAL A 214 -3.92 -2.15 11.91
CA VAL A 214 -2.80 -1.28 12.27
C VAL A 214 -2.18 -1.67 13.60
N ILE A 215 -2.99 -1.97 14.62
CA ILE A 215 -2.48 -2.44 15.92
C ILE A 215 -1.74 -3.78 15.77
N ALA A 216 -2.32 -4.74 15.04
CA ALA A 216 -1.67 -6.02 14.79
C ALA A 216 -0.34 -5.86 14.03
N SER A 217 -0.31 -4.99 13.02
CA SER A 217 0.89 -4.68 12.26
C SER A 217 1.94 -3.93 13.08
N PHE A 218 1.53 -3.03 13.97
CA PHE A 218 2.43 -2.34 14.91
C PHE A 218 3.15 -3.36 15.79
N VAL A 219 2.42 -4.30 16.40
CA VAL A 219 3.01 -5.36 17.24
C VAL A 219 3.91 -6.28 16.41
N SER A 220 3.46 -6.73 15.25
CA SER A 220 4.26 -7.58 14.35
C SER A 220 5.54 -6.88 13.90
N SER A 221 5.48 -5.58 13.63
CA SER A 221 6.62 -4.79 13.17
C SER A 221 7.61 -4.50 14.27
N LEU A 222 7.14 -4.35 15.52
CA LEU A 222 8.01 -4.23 16.68
C LEU A 222 8.82 -5.51 16.89
N ILE A 223 8.17 -6.68 16.77
CA ILE A 223 8.86 -7.99 16.84
C ILE A 223 9.87 -8.13 15.69
N ALA A 224 9.45 -7.83 14.46
CA ALA A 224 10.33 -7.88 13.29
C ALA A 224 11.52 -6.92 13.42
N GLY A 225 11.29 -5.71 13.94
CA GLY A 225 12.32 -4.71 14.20
C GLY A 225 13.36 -5.21 15.22
N ALA A 226 12.93 -5.87 16.30
CA ALA A 226 13.83 -6.48 17.27
C ALA A 226 14.72 -7.57 16.63
N VAL A 227 14.16 -8.40 15.74
CA VAL A 227 14.91 -9.42 14.99
C VAL A 227 15.92 -8.76 14.03
N LEU A 228 15.51 -7.73 13.29
CA LEU A 228 16.38 -7.00 12.36
C LEU A 228 17.55 -6.30 13.07
N ILE A 229 17.31 -5.78 14.28
CA ILE A 229 18.38 -5.23 15.13
C ILE A 229 19.32 -6.35 15.59
N GLY A 230 18.80 -7.50 16.03
CA GLY A 230 19.63 -8.66 16.38
C GLY A 230 20.54 -9.08 15.23
N MET A 231 19.98 -9.19 14.02
CA MET A 231 20.73 -9.49 12.80
C MET A 231 21.82 -8.43 12.51
N ALA A 232 21.50 -7.14 12.68
CA ALA A 232 22.48 -6.06 12.50
C ALA A 232 23.61 -6.12 13.54
N MET A 233 23.34 -6.66 14.73
CA MET A 233 24.32 -6.89 15.79
C MET A 233 25.13 -8.19 15.62
N GLY A 234 24.79 -9.04 14.64
CA GLY A 234 25.42 -10.33 14.43
C GLY A 234 24.98 -11.44 15.38
N LEU A 235 23.79 -11.30 15.98
CA LEU A 235 23.09 -12.33 16.78
C LEU A 235 22.15 -13.15 15.88
#